data_AF-A0A942NDS1-F1
#
_entry.id   AF-A0A942NDS1-F1
#
_cell.length_a   1.000
_cell.length_b   1.000
_cell.length_c   1.000
_cell.angle_alpha   90.00
_cell.angle_beta   90.00
_cell.angle_gamma   90.00
#
_symmetry.space_group_name_H-M   'P 1'
#
loop_
_entity.id
_entity.type
_entity.pdbx_description
1 polymer ?
#
loop_
_entity_poly.entity_id
_entity_poly.type
_entity_poly.pdbx_seq_one_letter_code
_entity_poly.pdbx_strand_id
1 'polypeptide(L)'
;MKLIKTPFLLVIGALCGILLILSIHHLLIEHNGGKALGGTIAFIGLLLLCVILFIEQWILNKYSIPIKAIWIIEISIIVFLGIYTYFVGFSIG
;
A
#
# COMPACT_ATOMS: atom_id res chain seq x y z
N MET A 1 -10.90 12.78 11.78
CA MET A 1 -9.82 11.82 12.10
C MET A 1 -8.49 12.52 11.86
N LYS A 2 -7.56 12.52 12.81
CA LYS A 2 -6.25 13.18 12.62
C LYS A 2 -5.32 12.22 11.90
N LEU A 3 -4.57 12.71 10.93
CA LEU A 3 -3.62 11.86 10.19
C LEU A 3 -2.35 11.69 11.04
N ILE A 4 -2.06 10.44 11.41
CA ILE A 4 -0.92 10.08 12.26
C ILE A 4 0.19 9.55 11.35
N LYS A 5 1.36 10.20 11.39
CA LYS A 5 2.49 9.84 10.53
C LYS A 5 3.13 8.55 11.00
N THR A 6 2.92 7.48 10.24
CA THR A 6 3.49 6.15 10.46
C THR A 6 4.32 5.68 9.27
N PRO A 7 5.31 4.80 9.48
CA PRO A 7 6.06 4.19 8.38
C PRO A 7 5.17 3.51 7.34
N PHE A 8 4.12 2.79 7.76
CA PHE A 8 3.16 2.19 6.84
C PHE A 8 2.41 3.24 6.02
N LEU A 9 1.93 4.31 6.64
CA LEU A 9 1.30 5.40 5.91
C LEU A 9 2.22 5.99 4.84
N LEU A 10 3.52 6.14 5.14
CA LEU A 10 4.49 6.67 4.18
C LEU A 10 4.71 5.71 3.01
N VAL A 11 4.99 4.43 3.29
CA VAL A 11 5.31 3.43 2.26
C VAL A 11 4.08 3.07 1.44
N ILE A 12 2.98 2.68 2.10
CA ILE A 12 1.73 2.30 1.43
C ILE A 12 1.09 3.51 0.76
N GLY A 13 1.15 4.70 1.38
CA GLY A 13 0.65 5.93 0.77
C GLY A 13 1.35 6.27 -0.54
N ALA A 14 2.68 6.11 -0.60
CA ALA A 14 3.43 6.25 -1.85
C ALA A 14 3.02 5.19 -2.88
N LEU A 15 2.85 3.94 -2.44
CA LEU A 15 2.42 2.83 -3.30
C LEU A 15 1.02 3.05 -3.90
N CYS A 16 0.09 3.59 -3.10
CA CYS A 16 -1.22 4.02 -3.56
C CYS A 16 -1.12 5.08 -4.66
N GLY A 17 -0.22 6.08 -4.50
CA GLY A 17 0.01 7.08 -5.53
C GLY A 17 0.45 6.46 -6.87
N ILE A 18 1.38 5.51 -6.81
CA ILE A 18 1.86 4.77 -7.99
C ILE A 18 0.72 3.97 -8.64
N LEU A 19 -0.03 3.19 -7.86
CA LEU A 19 -1.14 2.38 -8.35
C LEU A 19 -2.27 3.21 -8.95
N LEU A 20 -2.53 4.39 -8.39
CA LEU A 20 -3.52 5.31 -8.92
C LEU A 20 -3.10 5.80 -10.32
N ILE A 21 -1.84 6.19 -10.51
CA ILE A 21 -1.33 6.60 -11.82
C ILE A 21 -1.41 5.44 -12.82
N LEU A 22 -0.97 4.23 -12.43
CA LEU A 22 -1.00 3.03 -13.28
C LEU A 22 -2.43 2.64 -13.67
N SER A 23 -3.35 2.64 -12.72
CA SER A 23 -4.76 2.28 -12.97
C SER A 23 -5.42 3.27 -13.92
N ILE A 24 -5.24 4.58 -13.71
CA ILE A 24 -5.76 5.61 -14.60
C ILE A 24 -5.17 5.47 -16.01
N HIS A 25 -3.85 5.35 -16.12
CA HIS A 25 -3.17 5.25 -17.41
C HIS A 25 -3.64 4.03 -18.21
N HIS A 26 -3.69 2.86 -17.58
CA HIS A 26 -4.02 1.62 -18.28
C HIS A 26 -5.52 1.38 -18.50
N LEU A 27 -6.41 1.92 -17.65
CA LEU A 27 -7.86 1.80 -17.84
C LEU A 27 -8.42 2.87 -18.78
N LEU A 28 -7.93 4.11 -18.68
CA LEU A 28 -8.56 5.25 -19.34
C LEU A 28 -7.81 5.74 -20.59
N ILE A 29 -6.50 5.47 -20.70
CA ILE A 29 -5.67 5.95 -21.82
C ILE A 29 -5.30 4.80 -22.75
N GLU A 30 -4.67 3.74 -22.22
CA GLU A 30 -4.15 2.62 -23.00
C GLU A 30 -5.04 1.38 -22.91
N HIS A 31 -6.33 1.52 -23.25
CA HIS A 31 -7.36 0.47 -23.13
C HIS A 31 -7.21 -0.67 -24.17
N ASN A 32 -6.03 -1.29 -24.25
CA ASN A 32 -5.81 -2.54 -24.96
C ASN A 32 -5.99 -3.70 -23.99
N GLY A 33 -6.54 -4.84 -24.45
CA GLY A 33 -7.02 -5.93 -23.58
C GLY A 33 -6.10 -6.33 -22.42
N GLY A 34 -4.82 -6.61 -22.69
CA GLY A 34 -3.85 -6.97 -21.63
C GLY A 34 -3.51 -5.81 -20.67
N LYS A 35 -3.47 -4.57 -21.17
CA LYS A 35 -3.20 -3.38 -20.35
C LYS A 35 -4.38 -3.03 -19.47
N ALA A 36 -5.60 -3.13 -19.98
CA ALA A 36 -6.83 -2.92 -19.21
C ALA A 36 -6.94 -3.88 -18.02
N LEU A 37 -6.51 -5.13 -18.19
CA LEU A 37 -6.47 -6.11 -17.12
C LEU A 37 -5.44 -5.71 -16.03
N GLY A 38 -4.24 -5.29 -16.43
CA GLY A 38 -3.24 -4.75 -15.50
C GLY A 38 -3.73 -3.50 -14.74
N GLY A 39 -4.43 -2.59 -15.44
CA GLY A 39 -5.05 -1.42 -14.84
C GLY A 39 -6.16 -1.77 -13.84
N THR A 40 -6.96 -2.81 -14.13
CA THR A 40 -7.99 -3.32 -13.22
C THR A 40 -7.38 -3.92 -11.96
N ILE A 41 -6.33 -4.73 -12.10
CA ILE A 41 -5.59 -5.30 -10.96
C ILE A 41 -4.99 -4.18 -10.11
N ALA A 42 -4.37 -3.17 -10.74
CA ALA A 42 -3.82 -2.01 -10.04
C ALA A 42 -4.90 -1.25 -9.26
N PHE A 43 -6.10 -1.09 -9.84
CA PHE A 43 -7.24 -0.45 -9.18
C PHE A 43 -7.77 -1.26 -7.98
N ILE A 44 -7.89 -2.58 -8.11
CA ILE A 44 -8.29 -3.45 -6.99
C ILE A 44 -7.24 -3.40 -5.87
N GLY A 45 -5.94 -3.47 -6.24
CA GLY A 45 -4.85 -3.32 -5.28
C GLY A 45 -4.88 -1.97 -4.56
N LEU A 46 -5.16 -0.89 -5.29
CA LEU A 46 -5.33 0.45 -4.72
C LEU A 46 -6.45 0.48 -3.67
N LEU A 47 -7.63 -0.06 -4.00
CA LEU A 47 -8.76 -0.11 -3.07
C LEU A 47 -8.40 -0.88 -1.79
N LEU A 48 -7.74 -2.04 -1.92
CA LEU A 48 -7.31 -2.83 -0.77
C LEU A 48 -6.34 -2.05 0.13
N LEU A 49 -5.33 -1.39 -0.46
CA LEU A 49 -4.38 -0.59 0.32
C LEU A 49 -5.04 0.62 0.98
N CYS A 50 -5.99 1.28 0.31
CA CYS A 50 -6.78 2.36 0.92
C CYS A 50 -7.56 1.89 2.15
N VAL A 51 -8.19 0.70 2.09
CA VAL A 51 -8.90 0.12 3.23
C VAL A 51 -7.94 -0.20 4.38
N ILE A 52 -6.77 -0.76 4.09
CA ILE A 52 -5.74 -1.06 5.10
C ILE A 52 -5.29 0.22 5.81
N LEU A 53 -4.94 1.26 5.05
CA LEU A 53 -4.55 2.56 5.62
C LEU A 53 -5.67 3.19 6.45
N PHE A 54 -6.92 3.07 6.00
CA PHE A 54 -8.05 3.59 6.74
C PHE A 54 -8.22 2.89 8.09
N ILE A 55 -8.14 1.55 8.11
CA ILE A 55 -8.25 0.75 9.35
C ILE A 55 -7.09 1.08 10.29
N GLU A 56 -5.86 1.14 9.78
CA GLU A 56 -4.67 1.51 10.56
C GLU A 56 -4.87 2.87 11.24
N GLN A 57 -5.18 3.90 10.46
CA GLN A 57 -5.37 5.25 10.98
C GLN A 57 -6.55 5.32 11.97
N TRP A 58 -7.61 4.55 11.74
CA TRP A 58 -8.73 4.45 12.67
C TRP A 58 -8.31 3.83 14.01
N ILE A 59 -7.57 2.73 14.00
CA ILE A 59 -7.03 2.08 15.21
C ILE A 59 -6.10 3.04 15.96
N LEU A 60 -5.18 3.70 15.26
CA LEU A 60 -4.23 4.62 15.87
C LEU A 60 -4.88 5.87 16.49
N ASN A 61 -5.98 6.34 15.90
CA ASN A 61 -6.74 7.44 16.49
C ASN A 61 -7.61 6.98 17.66
N LYS A 62 -8.09 5.74 17.65
CA LYS A 62 -8.97 5.18 18.69
C LYS A 62 -8.19 4.73 19.93
N TYR A 63 -7.02 4.14 19.72
CA TYR A 63 -6.15 3.64 20.78
C TYR A 63 -4.92 4.55 20.85
N SER A 64 -4.70 5.18 22.01
CA SER A 64 -3.55 6.05 22.28
C SER A 64 -2.24 5.26 22.43
N ILE A 65 -1.87 4.52 21.39
CA ILE A 65 -0.66 3.69 21.35
C ILE A 65 0.55 4.62 21.19
N PRO A 66 1.65 4.38 21.93
CA PRO A 66 2.86 5.19 21.80
C PRO A 66 3.45 5.10 20.38
N ILE A 67 3.56 6.26 19.72
CA ILE A 67 4.03 6.39 18.33
C ILE A 67 5.38 5.70 18.09
N LYS A 68 6.28 5.74 19.09
CA LYS A 68 7.61 5.11 19.01
C LYS A 68 7.52 3.59 18.85
N ALA A 69 6.57 2.95 19.53
CA ALA A 69 6.40 1.49 19.44
C ALA A 69 5.88 1.09 18.05
N ILE A 70 4.91 1.84 17.52
CA ILE A 70 4.36 1.63 16.16
C ILE A 70 5.47 1.76 15.12
N TRP A 71 6.30 2.80 15.23
CA TRP A 71 7.42 3.00 14.33
C TRP A 71 8.38 1.81 14.28
N ILE A 72 8.75 1.27 15.44
CA ILE A 72 9.65 0.11 15.51
C ILE A 72 8.99 -1.11 14.86
N ILE A 73 7.75 -1.41 15.22
CA ILE A 73 7.02 -2.58 14.72
C ILE A 73 6.87 -2.52 13.20
N GLU A 74 6.40 -1.39 12.67
CA GLU A 74 6.15 -1.24 11.24
C GLU A 74 7.44 -1.25 10.41
N ILE A 75 8.51 -0.60 10.89
CA ILE A 75 9.81 -0.66 10.21
C ILE A 75 10.32 -2.11 10.19
N SER A 76 10.21 -2.84 11.29
CA SER A 76 10.60 -4.25 11.33
C SER A 76 9.81 -5.09 10.31
N ILE A 77 8.50 -4.85 10.18
CA ILE A 77 7.68 -5.54 9.18
C ILE A 77 8.11 -5.17 7.76
N ILE A 78 8.32 -3.87 7.45
CA ILE A 78 8.75 -3.42 6.11
C ILE A 78 10.09 -4.06 5.73
N VAL A 79 11.07 -4.02 6.63
CA VAL A 79 12.40 -4.58 6.40
C VAL A 79 12.33 -6.09 6.19
N PHE A 80 11.58 -6.79 7.04
CA PHE A 80 11.40 -8.24 6.90
C PHE A 80 10.72 -8.60 5.58
N LEU A 81 9.68 -7.85 5.18
CA LEU A 81 9.01 -8.04 3.90
C LEU A 81 9.99 -7.81 2.75
N GLY A 82 10.78 -6.73 2.79
CA GLY A 82 11.79 -6.42 1.76
C GLY A 82 12.83 -7.53 1.62
N ILE A 83 13.34 -8.05 2.74
CA ILE A 83 14.28 -9.18 2.76
C ILE A 83 13.63 -10.44 2.17
N TYR A 84 12.43 -10.78 2.63
CA TYR A 84 11.69 -11.95 2.15
C TYR A 84 11.48 -11.89 0.64
N THR A 85 11.03 -10.74 0.14
CA THR A 85 10.78 -10.51 -1.28
C THR A 85 12.06 -10.61 -2.11
N TYR A 86 13.19 -10.17 -1.56
CA TYR A 86 14.50 -10.28 -2.21
C TYR A 86 14.96 -11.73 -2.37
N PHE A 87 14.78 -12.57 -1.34
CA PHE A 87 15.22 -13.97 -1.37
C PHE A 87 14.29 -14.88 -2.14
N VAL A 88 12.98 -14.72 -1.99
CA VAL A 88 11.97 -15.58 -2.63
C VAL A 88 11.60 -15.09 -4.02
N GLY A 89 11.83 -13.80 -4.31
CA GLY A 89 11.35 -13.14 -5.52
C GLY A 89 9.84 -12.89 -5.47
N PHE A 90 9.36 -12.12 -6.44
CA PHE A 90 7.93 -11.98 -6.73
C PHE A 90 7.59 -12.94 -7.88
N SER A 91 7.06 -14.13 -7.58
CA SER A 91 6.44 -14.97 -8.61
C SER A 91 5.03 -14.46 -8.85
N ILE A 92 4.88 -13.63 -9.89
CA ILE A 92 3.58 -13.30 -10.46
C ILE A 92 3.38 -14.33 -11.56
N GLY A 93 2.66 -15.41 -11.22
CA GLY A 93 2.42 -16.55 -12.10
C GLY A 93 1.82 -16.18 -13.44
#